data_AF-A0A800ET26-F1
#
_entry.id   AF-A0A800ET26-F1
#
_cell.length_a   1.000
_cell.length_b   1.000
_cell.length_c   1.000
_cell.angle_alpha   90.00
_cell.angle_beta   90.00
_cell.angle_gamma   90.00
#
_symmetry.space_group_name_H-M   'P 1'
#
loop_
_entity.id
_entity.type
_entity.pdbx_description
1 polymer ?
#
loop_
_entity_poly.entity_id
_entity_poly.type
_entity_poly.pdbx_seq_one_letter_code
_entity_poly.pdbx_strand_id
1 'polypeptide(L)'
;MKGIRLVGRRGALVLLFMTFACAPSNPRSSSAFAAADAPTLAVLLVIDQLRADLLTGYDDLFTGGLRRLLDDGYQFTNATHDHSMTTTGPGHTTLSTGVYPSRHGIVGNDWSEIRDGELQRMYCVQDGSSPILGFPELTGRSPRNILRPGLADWISDADPGARVVSLSKKDRGAIGLAGQAKGEVYWIVERGGGFVTSDFYHSEYPEWIADFNANTMPLIYSDTLWESSVPLKARALTRPDTSRFELRGEYTAFPHVAGELADRND
;
A
#
# COMPACT_ATOMS: atom_id res chain seq x y z
N MET A 1 24.32 -56.39 67.30
CA MET A 1 25.67 -56.99 67.20
C MET A 1 26.62 -55.95 66.62
N LYS A 2 27.71 -55.67 67.36
CA LYS A 2 29.00 -55.05 66.98
C LYS A 2 28.99 -53.83 66.04
N GLY A 3 29.29 -52.67 66.62
CA GLY A 3 29.70 -51.47 65.89
C GLY A 3 31.08 -51.64 65.25
N ILE A 4 31.34 -50.84 64.21
CA ILE A 4 32.68 -50.67 63.62
C ILE A 4 32.93 -49.19 63.35
N ARG A 5 34.08 -48.75 63.87
CA ARG A 5 34.67 -47.42 63.84
C ARG A 5 35.08 -47.01 62.42
N LEU A 6 34.98 -45.71 62.13
CA LEU A 6 35.66 -45.07 61.01
C LEU A 6 37.19 -45.18 61.17
N VAL A 7 37.87 -45.61 60.11
CA VAL A 7 39.31 -45.44 59.90
C VAL A 7 39.50 -44.94 58.46
N GLY A 8 40.24 -43.84 58.32
CA GLY A 8 40.25 -43.02 57.12
C GLY A 8 40.97 -43.60 55.91
N ARG A 9 40.59 -43.08 54.74
CA ARG A 9 41.43 -43.08 53.54
C ARG A 9 41.56 -41.65 53.04
N ARG A 10 42.80 -41.16 53.05
CA ARG A 10 43.22 -39.93 52.38
C ARG A 10 43.07 -40.14 50.88
N GLY A 11 42.03 -39.55 50.28
CA GLY A 11 41.88 -39.43 48.83
C GLY A 11 42.24 -38.01 48.42
N ALA A 12 43.32 -37.85 47.66
CA ALA A 12 43.71 -36.57 47.08
C ALA A 12 42.65 -36.14 46.04
N LEU A 13 42.09 -34.95 46.20
CA LEU A 13 41.20 -34.33 45.23
C LEU A 13 42.05 -33.76 44.09
N VAL A 14 42.03 -34.42 42.93
CA VAL A 14 42.65 -33.89 41.70
C VAL A 14 41.65 -32.89 41.09
N LEU A 15 41.91 -31.60 41.26
CA LEU A 15 41.23 -30.53 40.52
C LEU A 15 41.79 -30.48 39.10
N LEU A 16 41.01 -30.95 38.14
CA LEU A 16 41.31 -30.82 36.72
C LEU A 16 40.95 -29.40 36.26
N PHE A 17 41.95 -28.53 36.12
CA PHE A 17 41.78 -27.23 35.47
C PHE A 17 41.63 -27.44 33.96
N MET A 18 40.40 -27.37 33.46
CA MET A 18 40.12 -27.26 32.02
C MET A 18 40.43 -25.83 31.58
N THR A 19 41.62 -25.60 31.02
CA THR A 19 41.95 -24.34 30.34
C THR A 19 41.19 -24.31 29.00
N PHE A 20 40.11 -23.52 28.94
CA PHE A 20 39.51 -23.10 27.68
C PHE A 20 40.49 -22.17 26.96
N ALA A 21 41.23 -22.70 25.99
CA ALA A 21 41.97 -21.87 25.05
C ALA A 21 40.96 -21.17 24.12
N CYS A 22 40.72 -19.87 24.34
CA CYS A 22 40.05 -19.03 23.36
C CYS A 22 40.93 -18.96 22.10
N ALA A 23 40.56 -19.70 21.07
CA ALA A 23 41.10 -19.45 19.74
C ALA A 23 40.59 -18.07 19.27
N PRO A 24 41.46 -17.15 18.82
CA PRO A 24 41.00 -15.87 18.29
C PRO A 24 40.14 -16.13 17.05
N SER A 25 38.87 -15.74 17.12
CA SER A 25 37.98 -15.76 15.96
C SER A 25 38.53 -14.79 14.92
N ASN A 26 38.97 -15.33 13.78
CA ASN A 26 39.26 -14.52 12.60
C ASN A 26 38.01 -13.66 12.33
N PRO A 27 38.12 -12.32 12.30
CA PRO A 27 37.00 -11.50 11.88
C PRO A 27 36.64 -11.94 10.48
N ARG A 28 35.43 -12.47 10.28
CA ARG A 28 34.87 -12.61 8.93
C ARG A 28 35.00 -11.23 8.31
N SER A 29 35.80 -11.10 7.25
CA SER A 29 35.71 -9.95 6.37
C SER A 29 34.25 -9.83 5.97
N SER A 30 33.55 -8.86 6.56
CA SER A 30 32.34 -8.34 5.95
C SER A 30 32.79 -7.91 4.56
N SER A 31 32.39 -8.63 3.52
CA SER A 31 32.41 -8.01 2.20
C SER A 31 31.58 -6.75 2.39
N ALA A 32 32.24 -5.59 2.38
CA ALA A 32 31.54 -4.36 2.11
C ALA A 32 30.81 -4.64 0.81
N PHE A 33 29.47 -4.74 0.86
CA PHE A 33 28.69 -4.47 -0.32
C PHE A 33 29.23 -3.14 -0.80
N ALA A 34 29.91 -3.13 -1.95
CA ALA A 34 30.24 -1.88 -2.61
C ALA A 34 28.92 -1.10 -2.58
N ALA A 35 28.92 0.06 -1.91
CA ALA A 35 27.71 0.84 -1.75
C ALA A 35 27.27 1.19 -3.16
N ALA A 36 26.32 0.42 -3.70
CA ALA A 36 25.63 0.79 -4.90
C ALA A 36 25.07 2.19 -4.64
N ASP A 37 25.19 3.08 -5.63
CA ASP A 37 24.64 4.42 -5.51
C ASP A 37 23.18 4.30 -5.03
N ALA A 38 22.86 5.06 -3.99
CA ALA A 38 21.52 5.03 -3.42
C ALA A 38 20.50 5.38 -4.51
N PRO A 39 19.36 4.67 -4.58
CA PRO A 39 18.36 4.95 -5.60
C PRO A 39 17.85 6.39 -5.44
N THR A 40 17.82 7.13 -6.55
CA THR A 40 17.31 8.51 -6.59
C THR A 40 15.78 8.58 -6.68
N LEU A 41 15.12 7.43 -6.89
CA LEU A 41 13.67 7.29 -6.96
C LEU A 41 13.26 5.92 -6.41
N ALA A 42 12.32 5.91 -5.46
CA ALA A 42 11.63 4.71 -5.01
C ALA A 42 10.16 4.77 -5.45
N VAL A 43 9.65 3.68 -6.01
CA VAL A 43 8.26 3.58 -6.48
C VAL A 43 7.54 2.48 -5.72
N LEU A 44 6.55 2.85 -4.92
CA LEU A 44 5.60 1.92 -4.30
C LEU A 44 4.35 1.81 -5.19
N LEU A 45 4.25 0.73 -5.95
CA LEU A 45 3.10 0.45 -6.82
C LEU A 45 2.15 -0.54 -6.14
N VAL A 46 0.91 -0.12 -5.90
CA VAL A 46 -0.15 -0.97 -5.35
C VAL A 46 -1.26 -1.13 -6.37
N ILE A 47 -1.51 -2.36 -6.81
CA ILE A 47 -2.61 -2.69 -7.72
C ILE A 47 -3.78 -3.15 -6.86
N ASP A 48 -4.77 -2.27 -6.69
CA ASP A 48 -5.93 -2.53 -5.83
C ASP A 48 -6.68 -3.80 -6.29
N GLN A 49 -6.95 -4.68 -5.32
CA GLN A 49 -7.64 -5.96 -5.54
C GLN A 49 -6.89 -7.00 -6.41
N LEU A 50 -5.59 -6.82 -6.67
CA LEU A 50 -4.80 -7.84 -7.38
C LEU A 50 -4.48 -9.02 -6.44
N ARG A 51 -5.17 -10.14 -6.66
CA ARG A 51 -4.87 -11.39 -5.95
C ARG A 51 -3.61 -12.04 -6.52
N ALA A 52 -2.83 -12.68 -5.65
CA ALA A 52 -1.59 -13.36 -6.03
C ALA A 52 -1.80 -14.47 -7.08
N ASP A 53 -2.91 -15.22 -7.01
CA ASP A 53 -3.20 -16.30 -7.96
C ASP A 53 -3.47 -15.80 -9.39
N LEU A 54 -3.83 -14.53 -9.56
CA LEU A 54 -3.97 -13.93 -10.89
C LEU A 54 -2.60 -13.76 -11.58
N LEU A 55 -1.52 -13.53 -10.82
CA LEU A 55 -0.18 -13.43 -11.40
C LEU A 55 0.26 -14.77 -11.99
N THR A 56 0.03 -15.86 -11.28
CA THR A 56 0.35 -17.19 -11.79
C THR A 56 -0.62 -17.64 -12.87
N GLY A 57 -1.92 -17.37 -12.71
CA GLY A 57 -2.96 -17.79 -13.66
C GLY A 57 -2.83 -17.12 -15.03
N TYR A 58 -2.30 -15.90 -15.10
CA TYR A 58 -2.11 -15.15 -16.33
C TYR A 58 -0.64 -14.96 -16.75
N ASP A 59 0.28 -15.73 -16.17
CA ASP A 59 1.74 -15.56 -16.37
C ASP A 59 2.14 -15.48 -17.85
N ASP A 60 1.63 -16.41 -18.67
CA ASP A 60 1.87 -16.50 -20.13
C ASP A 60 1.36 -15.30 -20.95
N LEU A 61 0.61 -14.39 -20.34
CA LEU A 61 0.08 -13.18 -20.98
C LEU A 61 0.91 -11.94 -20.68
N PHE A 62 1.77 -11.97 -19.66
CA PHE A 62 2.59 -10.82 -19.33
C PHE A 62 3.79 -10.72 -20.28
N THR A 63 3.90 -9.61 -20.98
CA THR A 63 5.03 -9.31 -21.89
C THR A 63 5.74 -7.99 -21.58
N GLY A 64 5.16 -7.16 -20.71
CA GLY A 64 5.64 -5.82 -20.38
C GLY A 64 6.09 -5.65 -18.93
N GLY A 65 5.64 -4.57 -18.28
CA GLY A 65 6.08 -4.20 -16.94
C GLY A 65 5.94 -5.31 -15.89
N LEU A 66 4.79 -6.01 -15.85
CA LEU A 66 4.61 -7.14 -14.92
C LEU A 66 5.58 -8.29 -15.21
N ARG A 67 5.82 -8.63 -16.48
CA ARG A 67 6.81 -9.66 -16.88
C ARG A 67 8.20 -9.31 -16.36
N ARG A 68 8.62 -8.06 -16.56
CA ARG A 68 9.90 -7.54 -16.05
C ARG A 68 9.99 -7.68 -14.51
N LEU A 69 8.94 -7.31 -13.78
CA LEU A 69 8.94 -7.43 -12.32
C LEU A 69 9.02 -8.89 -11.84
N LEU A 70 8.39 -9.81 -12.58
CA LEU A 70 8.41 -11.24 -12.27
C LEU A 70 9.76 -11.89 -12.61
N ASP A 71 10.40 -11.53 -13.73
CA ASP A 71 11.68 -12.12 -14.16
C ASP A 71 12.89 -11.54 -13.42
N ASP A 72 12.94 -10.22 -13.29
CA ASP A 72 14.14 -9.50 -12.83
C ASP A 72 14.04 -9.10 -11.35
N GLY A 73 12.87 -9.26 -10.73
CA GLY A 73 12.58 -8.83 -9.37
C GLY A 73 12.69 -9.93 -8.32
N TYR A 74 12.49 -9.53 -7.07
CA TYR A 74 12.29 -10.46 -5.97
C TYR A 74 10.80 -10.68 -5.74
N GLN A 75 10.38 -11.94 -5.76
CA GLN A 75 8.99 -12.33 -5.54
C GLN A 75 8.80 -12.91 -4.14
N PHE A 76 7.90 -12.29 -3.38
CA PHE A 76 7.46 -12.81 -2.08
C PHE A 76 6.12 -13.52 -2.26
N THR A 77 6.18 -14.84 -2.51
CA THR A 77 4.99 -15.66 -2.84
C THR A 77 4.16 -16.06 -1.63
N ASN A 78 4.67 -15.83 -0.42
CA ASN A 78 3.97 -16.05 0.85
C ASN A 78 3.83 -14.73 1.63
N ALA A 79 3.27 -13.72 0.98
CA ALA A 79 2.95 -12.43 1.57
C ALA A 79 1.43 -12.30 1.78
N THR A 80 1.01 -11.75 2.92
CA THR A 80 -0.40 -11.59 3.27
C THR A 80 -0.66 -10.22 3.90
N HIS A 81 -1.86 -9.70 3.68
CA HIS A 81 -2.44 -8.69 4.58
C HIS A 81 -2.87 -9.40 5.86
N ASP A 82 -1.97 -9.48 6.83
CA ASP A 82 -2.17 -10.21 8.09
C ASP A 82 -3.03 -9.42 9.10
N HIS A 83 -4.20 -8.99 8.64
CA HIS A 83 -5.23 -8.33 9.42
C HIS A 83 -6.61 -8.69 8.87
N SER A 84 -7.65 -8.72 9.72
CA SER A 84 -9.00 -9.14 9.30
C SER A 84 -9.66 -8.20 8.28
N MET A 85 -9.30 -6.91 8.29
CA MET A 85 -9.95 -5.88 7.48
C MET A 85 -9.22 -5.66 6.15
N THR A 86 -9.37 -6.59 5.22
CA THR A 86 -8.77 -6.53 3.86
C THR A 86 -9.52 -5.57 2.93
N THR A 87 -9.63 -4.31 3.36
CA THR A 87 -10.21 -3.21 2.58
C THR A 87 -9.12 -2.21 2.18
N THR A 88 -9.41 -1.36 1.18
CA THR A 88 -8.44 -0.43 0.58
C THR A 88 -7.69 0.42 1.62
N GLY A 89 -8.40 1.16 2.48
CA GLY A 89 -7.80 2.10 3.42
C GLY A 89 -6.81 1.44 4.39
N PRO A 90 -7.23 0.41 5.15
CA PRO A 90 -6.33 -0.36 6.01
C PRO A 90 -5.12 -0.93 5.26
N GLY A 91 -5.34 -1.58 4.11
CA GLY A 91 -4.28 -2.23 3.34
C GLY A 91 -3.22 -1.25 2.83
N HIS A 92 -3.63 -0.12 2.26
CA HIS A 92 -2.70 0.91 1.75
C HIS A 92 -1.91 1.55 2.89
N THR A 93 -2.58 1.84 4.02
CA THR A 93 -1.91 2.43 5.19
C THR A 93 -0.93 1.44 5.83
N THR A 94 -1.25 0.14 5.89
CA THR A 94 -0.32 -0.90 6.36
C THR A 94 0.92 -0.98 5.48
N LEU A 95 0.76 -0.92 4.14
CA LEU A 95 1.89 -0.95 3.20
C LEU A 95 2.82 0.26 3.37
N SER A 96 2.27 1.45 3.66
CA SER A 96 3.07 2.65 3.89
C SER A 96 3.74 2.67 5.27
N THR A 97 3.02 2.28 6.32
CA THR A 97 3.47 2.43 7.72
C THR A 97 4.26 1.25 8.27
N GLY A 98 4.20 0.09 7.62
CA GLY A 98 4.85 -1.13 8.09
C GLY A 98 4.27 -1.70 9.40
N VAL A 99 3.09 -1.22 9.83
CA VAL A 99 2.40 -1.69 11.03
C VAL A 99 0.94 -2.05 10.72
N TYR A 100 0.28 -2.75 11.63
CA TYR A 100 -1.11 -3.18 11.46
C TYR A 100 -2.14 -2.06 11.70
N PRO A 101 -3.40 -2.24 11.25
CA PRO A 101 -4.52 -1.33 11.53
C PRO A 101 -4.69 -0.93 12.99
N SER A 102 -4.43 -1.86 13.91
CA SER A 102 -4.45 -1.61 15.36
C SER A 102 -3.39 -0.59 15.85
N ARG A 103 -2.40 -0.27 15.03
CA ARG A 103 -1.31 0.67 15.33
C ARG A 103 -1.44 1.98 14.56
N HIS A 104 -1.74 1.93 13.26
CA HIS A 104 -1.89 3.13 12.43
C HIS A 104 -3.31 3.72 12.45
N GLY A 105 -4.30 3.07 13.08
CA GLY A 105 -5.62 3.65 13.36
C GLY A 105 -6.66 3.50 12.24
N ILE A 106 -6.23 3.24 10.99
CA ILE A 106 -7.14 3.00 9.86
C ILE A 106 -7.66 1.55 9.89
N VAL A 107 -8.79 1.33 10.58
CA VAL A 107 -9.39 0.01 10.82
C VAL A 107 -10.42 -0.43 9.77
N GLY A 108 -10.83 0.48 8.89
CA GLY A 108 -11.74 0.20 7.78
C GLY A 108 -11.69 1.34 6.77
N ASN A 109 -12.37 1.18 5.62
CA ASN A 109 -12.66 2.34 4.77
C ASN A 109 -13.57 3.34 5.50
N ASP A 110 -14.43 2.82 6.37
CA ASP A 110 -15.29 3.56 7.27
C ASP A 110 -15.38 2.82 8.60
N TRP A 111 -15.70 3.55 9.67
CA TRP A 111 -16.10 2.97 10.96
C TRP A 111 -17.21 3.81 11.58
N SER A 112 -17.81 3.29 12.66
CA SER A 112 -18.76 4.05 13.48
C SER A 112 -18.08 4.51 14.76
N GLU A 113 -18.31 5.75 15.15
CA GLU A 113 -17.81 6.33 16.40
C GLU A 113 -18.83 7.27 17.02
N ILE A 114 -18.75 7.47 18.33
CA ILE A 114 -19.61 8.41 19.04
C ILE A 114 -18.92 9.77 19.05
N ARG A 115 -19.54 10.78 18.45
CA ARG A 115 -19.14 12.19 18.53
C ARG A 115 -20.34 13.01 18.98
N ASP A 116 -20.13 13.89 19.95
CA ASP A 116 -21.17 14.76 20.51
C ASP A 116 -22.42 14.02 20.99
N GLY A 117 -22.25 12.78 21.47
CA GLY A 117 -23.33 11.93 21.97
C GLY A 117 -24.09 11.13 20.89
N GLU A 118 -23.73 11.28 19.62
CA GLU A 118 -24.38 10.59 18.51
C GLU A 118 -23.46 9.59 17.81
N LEU A 119 -24.02 8.47 17.36
CA LEU A 119 -23.30 7.50 16.53
C LEU A 119 -23.15 8.05 15.12
N GLN A 120 -21.92 8.31 14.69
CA GLN A 120 -21.59 8.85 13.38
C GLN A 120 -20.76 7.85 12.58
N ARG A 121 -20.92 7.87 11.26
CA ARG A 121 -20.03 7.16 10.33
C ARG A 121 -18.85 8.06 10.01
N MET A 122 -17.65 7.56 10.25
CA MET A 122 -16.40 8.24 9.93
C MET A 122 -15.75 7.55 8.73
N TYR A 123 -15.53 8.31 7.66
CA TYR A 123 -14.75 7.85 6.52
C TYR A 123 -13.24 8.01 6.78
N CYS A 124 -12.43 7.04 6.35
CA CYS A 124 -11.07 6.86 6.84
C CYS A 124 -10.12 8.04 6.67
N VAL A 125 -10.26 8.81 5.60
CA VAL A 125 -9.45 9.99 5.32
C VAL A 125 -10.28 11.28 5.35
N GLN A 126 -11.49 11.23 5.93
CA GLN A 126 -12.34 12.41 6.07
C GLN A 126 -11.75 13.41 7.07
N ASP A 127 -11.71 14.67 6.67
CA ASP A 127 -11.31 15.78 7.52
C ASP A 127 -12.03 17.06 7.14
N GLY A 128 -13.02 17.47 7.94
CA GLY A 128 -13.77 18.71 7.71
C GLY A 128 -12.92 19.99 7.84
N SER A 129 -11.74 19.91 8.44
CA SER A 129 -10.80 21.03 8.53
C SER A 129 -9.80 21.07 7.35
N SER A 130 -9.92 20.15 6.39
CA SER A 130 -9.11 20.17 5.18
C SER A 130 -9.90 20.09 3.88
N PRO A 131 -10.65 21.15 3.49
CA PRO A 131 -11.43 21.21 2.27
C PRO A 131 -10.69 20.73 1.02
N ILE A 132 -11.43 20.06 0.13
CA ILE A 132 -10.94 19.70 -1.20
C ILE A 132 -10.93 20.97 -2.06
N LEU A 133 -9.80 21.28 -2.70
CA LEU A 133 -9.66 22.49 -3.50
C LEU A 133 -10.61 22.46 -4.71
N GLY A 134 -11.46 23.48 -4.83
CA GLY A 134 -12.46 23.58 -5.91
C GLY A 134 -13.75 22.80 -5.67
N PHE A 135 -13.87 22.09 -4.54
CA PHE A 135 -15.06 21.28 -4.21
C PHE A 135 -15.51 21.50 -2.74
N PRO A 136 -15.90 22.74 -2.38
CA PRO A 136 -16.26 23.10 -1.00
C PRO A 136 -17.50 22.39 -0.46
N GLU A 137 -18.33 21.83 -1.34
CA GLU A 137 -19.52 21.05 -0.98
C GLU A 137 -19.19 19.62 -0.50
N LEU A 138 -18.01 19.11 -0.86
CA LEU A 138 -17.55 17.80 -0.43
C LEU A 138 -16.84 17.93 0.91
N THR A 139 -17.04 16.95 1.80
CA THR A 139 -16.26 16.90 3.04
C THR A 139 -14.78 16.79 2.70
N GLY A 140 -13.93 17.51 3.44
CA GLY A 140 -12.50 17.55 3.21
C GLY A 140 -11.76 16.21 3.42
N ARG A 141 -10.47 16.20 3.07
CA ARG A 141 -9.62 15.00 3.05
C ARG A 141 -8.24 15.29 3.62
N SER A 142 -7.74 14.42 4.50
CA SER A 142 -6.38 14.52 5.04
C SER A 142 -5.94 13.18 5.68
N PRO A 143 -4.66 13.02 6.04
CA PRO A 143 -4.18 11.85 6.78
C PRO A 143 -4.44 11.96 8.29
N ARG A 144 -5.33 12.85 8.76
CA ARG A 144 -5.57 13.12 10.19
C ARG A 144 -5.85 11.90 11.05
N ASN A 145 -6.45 10.85 10.48
CA ASN A 145 -6.76 9.61 11.21
C ASN A 145 -5.62 8.58 11.19
N ILE A 146 -4.54 8.82 10.44
CA ILE A 146 -3.35 7.96 10.42
C ILE A 146 -2.50 8.30 11.64
N LEU A 147 -2.35 7.35 12.56
CA LEU A 147 -1.69 7.56 13.87
C LEU A 147 -0.19 7.25 13.88
N ARG A 148 0.36 6.80 12.75
CA ARG A 148 1.76 6.39 12.63
C ARG A 148 2.38 6.96 11.35
N PRO A 149 3.63 7.43 11.40
CA PRO A 149 4.36 7.77 10.19
C PRO A 149 4.60 6.51 9.37
N GLY A 150 4.78 6.69 8.06
CA GLY A 150 5.18 5.65 7.13
C GLY A 150 6.44 6.00 6.35
N LEU A 151 6.68 5.22 5.30
CA LEU A 151 7.91 5.26 4.53
C LEU A 151 8.20 6.66 3.97
N ALA A 152 7.18 7.32 3.43
CA ALA A 152 7.32 8.68 2.89
C ALA A 152 7.65 9.71 3.97
N ASP A 153 7.08 9.58 5.17
CA ASP A 153 7.40 10.43 6.33
C ASP A 153 8.87 10.26 6.72
N TRP A 154 9.34 9.01 6.85
CA TRP A 154 10.71 8.73 7.24
C TRP A 154 11.75 9.20 6.21
N ILE A 155 11.41 9.13 4.92
CA ILE A 155 12.28 9.64 3.86
C ILE A 155 12.37 11.16 3.93
N SER A 156 11.25 11.87 4.05
CA SER A 156 11.22 13.33 4.16
C SER A 156 11.90 13.84 5.43
N ASP A 157 11.78 13.11 6.55
CA ASP A 157 12.46 13.43 7.81
C ASP A 157 13.99 13.25 7.68
N ALA A 158 14.44 12.26 6.91
CA ALA A 158 15.86 11.97 6.69
C ALA A 158 16.52 12.89 5.66
N ASP A 159 15.76 13.34 4.65
CA ASP A 159 16.23 14.21 3.58
C ASP A 159 15.21 15.33 3.30
N PRO A 160 15.49 16.57 3.74
CA PRO A 160 14.64 17.74 3.44
C PRO A 160 14.51 18.06 1.94
N GLY A 161 15.39 17.51 1.10
CA GLY A 161 15.33 17.61 -0.36
C GLY A 161 14.46 16.54 -1.03
N ALA A 162 14.00 15.54 -0.27
CA ALA A 162 13.15 14.48 -0.80
C ALA A 162 11.81 15.03 -1.29
N ARG A 163 11.27 14.38 -2.33
CA ARG A 163 9.96 14.72 -2.90
C ARG A 163 9.05 13.51 -2.78
N VAL A 164 7.90 13.71 -2.15
CA VAL A 164 6.84 12.71 -2.04
C VAL A 164 5.78 13.00 -3.09
N VAL A 165 5.49 12.02 -3.94
CA VAL A 165 4.40 12.06 -4.91
C VAL A 165 3.54 10.82 -4.72
N SER A 166 2.23 10.99 -4.55
CA SER A 166 1.29 9.89 -4.39
C SER A 166 0.02 10.15 -5.21
N LEU A 167 -0.24 9.27 -6.17
CA LEU A 167 -1.35 9.38 -7.13
C LEU A 167 -2.22 8.13 -7.05
N SER A 168 -3.54 8.30 -7.06
CA SER A 168 -4.48 7.19 -7.08
C SER A 168 -5.83 7.63 -7.64
N LYS A 169 -6.63 6.70 -8.20
CA LYS A 169 -8.04 7.01 -8.47
C LYS A 169 -8.82 7.33 -7.18
N LYS A 170 -8.42 6.73 -6.05
CA LYS A 170 -9.08 6.84 -4.75
C LYS A 170 -8.25 7.68 -3.78
N ASP A 171 -8.89 8.65 -3.12
CA ASP A 171 -8.31 9.44 -2.02
C ASP A 171 -7.59 8.59 -0.96
N ARG A 172 -8.23 7.58 -0.39
CA ARG A 172 -7.64 6.68 0.61
C ARG A 172 -6.48 5.84 0.07
N GLY A 173 -6.39 5.67 -1.25
CA GLY A 173 -5.23 5.04 -1.89
C GLY A 173 -4.04 5.99 -1.94
N ALA A 174 -4.25 7.24 -2.38
CA ALA A 174 -3.20 8.25 -2.44
C ALA A 174 -2.72 8.65 -1.04
N ILE A 175 -3.64 9.04 -0.16
CA ILE A 175 -3.37 9.50 1.20
C ILE A 175 -2.80 8.35 2.05
N GLY A 176 -3.37 7.14 1.93
CA GLY A 176 -2.89 5.98 2.68
C GLY A 176 -1.45 5.60 2.35
N LEU A 177 -1.03 5.73 1.08
CA LEU A 177 0.36 5.49 0.67
C LEU A 177 1.31 6.62 1.04
N ALA A 178 0.84 7.88 0.98
CA ALA A 178 1.62 9.04 1.37
C ALA A 178 1.88 9.12 2.90
N GLY A 179 1.10 8.42 3.71
CA GLY A 179 1.22 8.52 5.17
C GLY A 179 0.84 9.92 5.64
N GLN A 180 1.63 10.51 6.54
CA GLN A 180 1.41 11.88 7.04
C GLN A 180 2.18 12.93 6.21
N ALA A 181 2.89 12.51 5.16
CA ALA A 181 3.87 13.33 4.49
C ALA A 181 3.21 14.51 3.78
N LYS A 182 3.85 15.68 3.86
CA LYS A 182 3.50 16.84 3.03
C LYS A 182 4.18 16.66 1.67
N GLY A 183 3.39 16.51 0.63
CA GLY A 183 3.88 16.29 -0.73
C GLY A 183 2.77 16.39 -1.77
N GLU A 184 3.09 15.96 -2.98
CA GLU A 184 2.24 15.99 -4.16
C GLU A 184 1.25 14.82 -4.11
N VAL A 185 0.14 14.99 -3.37
CA VAL A 185 -0.86 13.94 -3.13
C VAL A 185 -2.16 14.27 -3.86
N TYR A 186 -2.52 13.45 -4.85
CA TYR A 186 -3.68 13.68 -5.69
C TYR A 186 -4.55 12.45 -5.89
N TRP A 187 -5.85 12.68 -5.97
CA TRP A 187 -6.83 11.64 -6.29
C TRP A 187 -7.90 12.14 -7.24
N ILE A 188 -8.69 11.24 -7.83
CA ILE A 188 -9.76 11.64 -8.75
C ILE A 188 -11.07 11.81 -7.96
N VAL A 189 -11.76 12.92 -8.21
CA VAL A 189 -13.18 13.09 -7.83
C VAL A 189 -14.01 12.88 -9.09
N GLU A 190 -15.09 12.10 -8.96
CA GLU A 190 -15.97 11.77 -10.11
C GLU A 190 -16.58 13.04 -10.71
N ARG A 191 -17.05 13.95 -9.84
CA ARG A 191 -17.46 15.30 -10.25
C ARG A 191 -16.23 16.05 -10.79
N GLY A 192 -16.27 16.36 -12.09
CA GLY A 192 -15.19 17.10 -12.78
C GLY A 192 -14.12 16.22 -13.43
N GLY A 193 -14.07 14.92 -13.15
CA GLY A 193 -13.24 13.96 -13.90
C GLY A 193 -11.74 14.28 -13.90
N GLY A 194 -11.21 14.89 -12.84
CA GLY A 194 -9.83 15.34 -12.75
C GLY A 194 -9.17 14.98 -11.43
N PHE A 195 -7.83 15.09 -11.39
CA PHE A 195 -7.06 14.99 -10.16
C PHE A 195 -7.28 16.21 -9.27
N VAL A 196 -7.57 15.98 -8.00
CA VAL A 196 -7.81 16.99 -6.98
C VAL A 196 -6.86 16.77 -5.80
N THR A 197 -6.76 17.78 -4.96
CA THR A 197 -6.08 17.70 -3.65
C THR A 197 -6.87 18.50 -2.59
N SER A 198 -6.39 18.52 -1.36
CA SER A 198 -6.95 19.34 -0.28
C SER A 198 -5.97 20.40 0.20
N ASP A 199 -6.48 21.37 0.94
CA ASP A 199 -5.67 22.43 1.57
C ASP A 199 -4.67 21.91 2.61
N PHE A 200 -4.77 20.65 3.03
CA PHE A 200 -3.74 19.98 3.80
C PHE A 200 -2.42 19.90 3.02
N TYR A 201 -2.48 19.70 1.71
CA TYR A 201 -1.30 19.50 0.85
C TYR A 201 -0.91 20.78 0.10
N HIS A 202 -1.88 21.47 -0.51
CA HIS A 202 -1.62 22.66 -1.31
C HIS A 202 -2.70 23.73 -1.12
N SER A 203 -2.32 25.01 -1.15
CA SER A 203 -3.28 26.11 -1.19
C SER A 203 -3.90 26.35 -2.57
N GLU A 204 -3.19 25.92 -3.63
CA GLU A 204 -3.60 26.05 -5.03
C GLU A 204 -3.01 24.91 -5.86
N TYR A 205 -3.59 24.64 -7.04
CA TYR A 205 -3.10 23.58 -7.92
C TYR A 205 -1.77 23.98 -8.59
N PRO A 206 -0.74 23.11 -8.54
CA PRO A 206 0.43 23.28 -9.38
C PRO A 206 0.08 23.23 -10.87
N GLU A 207 0.84 23.98 -11.68
CA GLU A 207 0.63 24.11 -13.13
C GLU A 207 0.50 22.75 -13.83
N TRP A 208 1.37 21.79 -13.50
CA TRP A 208 1.35 20.48 -14.13
C TRP A 208 0.07 19.67 -13.87
N ILE A 209 -0.57 19.82 -12.70
CA ILE A 209 -1.87 19.19 -12.40
C ILE A 209 -2.98 19.91 -13.15
N ALA A 210 -2.96 21.24 -13.15
CA ALA A 210 -3.92 22.04 -13.88
C ALA A 210 -3.90 21.70 -15.38
N ASP A 211 -2.70 21.61 -15.97
CA ASP A 211 -2.50 21.24 -17.37
C ASP A 211 -2.91 19.80 -17.65
N PHE A 212 -2.57 18.86 -16.78
CA PHE A 212 -2.95 17.46 -16.94
C PHE A 212 -4.48 17.30 -16.91
N ASN A 213 -5.15 17.98 -15.99
CA ASN A 213 -6.61 17.99 -15.89
C ASN A 213 -7.27 18.67 -17.10
N ALA A 214 -6.70 19.78 -17.60
CA ALA A 214 -7.28 20.50 -18.72
C ALA A 214 -7.10 19.76 -20.06
N ASN A 215 -5.95 19.09 -20.25
CA ASN A 215 -5.55 18.63 -21.58
C ASN A 215 -5.49 17.10 -21.72
N THR A 216 -5.23 16.36 -20.64
CA THR A 216 -5.03 14.90 -20.70
C THR A 216 -6.23 14.13 -20.16
N MET A 217 -6.79 14.54 -19.01
CA MET A 217 -7.95 13.86 -18.41
C MET A 217 -9.17 13.76 -19.35
N PRO A 218 -9.53 14.79 -20.16
CA PRO A 218 -10.63 14.67 -21.11
C PRO A 218 -10.38 13.61 -22.19
N LEU A 219 -9.12 13.38 -22.58
CA LEU A 219 -8.77 12.35 -23.56
C LEU A 219 -8.91 10.94 -22.98
N ILE A 220 -8.63 10.78 -21.69
CA ILE A 220 -8.80 9.51 -20.97
C ILE A 220 -10.28 9.13 -20.85
N TYR A 221 -11.15 10.14 -20.67
CA TYR A 221 -12.60 9.94 -20.49
C TYR A 221 -13.46 10.17 -21.73
N SER A 222 -12.88 10.68 -22.83
CA SER A 222 -13.59 10.81 -24.12
C SER A 222 -14.09 9.47 -24.60
N ASP A 223 -15.21 9.45 -25.37
CA ASP A 223 -15.97 8.33 -25.97
C ASP A 223 -15.13 7.09 -26.33
N THR A 224 -14.65 6.43 -25.29
CA THR A 224 -13.73 5.31 -25.40
C THR A 224 -14.60 4.09 -25.43
N LEU A 225 -14.58 3.43 -26.59
CA LEU A 225 -15.12 2.10 -26.72
C LEU A 225 -14.14 1.14 -26.04
N TRP A 226 -14.54 0.63 -24.88
CA TRP A 226 -13.81 -0.43 -24.22
C TRP A 226 -14.31 -1.76 -24.79
N GLU A 227 -13.46 -2.43 -25.56
CA GLU A 227 -13.71 -3.79 -26.08
C GLU A 227 -12.84 -4.81 -25.36
N SER A 228 -13.29 -6.08 -25.34
CA SER A 228 -12.48 -7.17 -24.82
C SER A 228 -11.26 -7.41 -25.70
N SER A 229 -10.07 -7.12 -25.18
CA SER A 229 -8.79 -7.44 -25.82
C SER A 229 -8.24 -8.81 -25.42
N VAL A 230 -9.01 -9.60 -24.67
CA VAL A 230 -8.58 -10.92 -24.16
C VAL A 230 -8.32 -11.87 -25.34
N PRO A 231 -7.08 -12.36 -25.51
CA PRO A 231 -6.77 -13.31 -26.58
C PRO A 231 -7.60 -14.59 -26.48
N LEU A 232 -7.95 -15.19 -27.61
CA LEU A 232 -8.70 -16.47 -27.66
C LEU A 232 -8.11 -17.54 -26.73
N LYS A 233 -6.77 -17.67 -26.68
CA LYS A 233 -6.05 -18.59 -25.80
C LYS A 233 -6.26 -18.34 -24.30
N ALA A 234 -6.59 -17.10 -23.93
CA ALA A 234 -6.77 -16.68 -22.54
C ALA A 234 -8.22 -16.73 -22.07
N ARG A 235 -9.20 -16.87 -22.98
CA ARG A 235 -10.63 -16.89 -22.62
C ARG A 235 -11.00 -18.05 -21.69
N ALA A 236 -10.25 -19.14 -21.72
CA ALA A 236 -10.44 -20.26 -20.79
C ALA A 236 -10.03 -19.94 -19.34
N LEU A 237 -9.23 -18.89 -19.13
CA LEU A 237 -8.78 -18.43 -17.82
C LEU A 237 -9.76 -17.45 -17.17
N THR A 238 -10.67 -16.86 -17.97
CA THR A 238 -11.63 -15.87 -17.51
C THR A 238 -12.97 -16.50 -17.14
N ARG A 239 -13.75 -15.81 -16.32
CA ARG A 239 -15.18 -16.11 -16.16
C ARG A 239 -15.92 -15.70 -17.45
N PRO A 240 -17.17 -16.15 -17.65
CA PRO A 240 -18.02 -15.62 -18.70
C PRO A 240 -18.11 -14.09 -18.62
N ASP A 241 -18.25 -13.44 -19.77
CA ASP A 241 -18.28 -11.98 -19.88
C ASP A 241 -19.37 -11.35 -19.01
N THR A 242 -20.51 -12.04 -18.90
CA THR A 242 -21.62 -11.66 -18.04
C THR A 242 -21.71 -12.52 -16.79
N SER A 243 -21.85 -11.87 -15.64
CA SER A 243 -22.17 -12.49 -14.36
C SER A 243 -23.37 -11.85 -13.68
N ARG A 244 -24.20 -12.65 -13.01
CA ARG A 244 -25.37 -12.18 -12.21
C ARG A 244 -25.01 -11.24 -11.04
N PHE A 245 -23.72 -11.15 -10.71
CA PHE A 245 -23.21 -10.34 -9.61
C PHE A 245 -22.60 -9.01 -10.08
N GLU A 246 -22.54 -8.75 -11.38
CA GLU A 246 -21.99 -7.52 -11.96
C GLU A 246 -23.08 -6.47 -12.09
N LEU A 247 -22.79 -5.26 -11.58
CA LEU A 247 -23.54 -4.01 -11.84
C LEU A 247 -25.08 -4.15 -11.83
N ARG A 248 -25.62 -5.04 -10.99
CA ARG A 248 -27.06 -5.33 -10.90
C ARG A 248 -27.70 -5.70 -12.26
N GLY A 249 -26.91 -6.26 -13.19
CA GLY A 249 -27.38 -6.68 -14.51
C GLY A 249 -27.21 -5.64 -15.63
N GLU A 250 -26.71 -4.43 -15.32
CA GLU A 250 -26.45 -3.40 -16.33
C GLU A 250 -25.00 -3.43 -16.81
N TYR A 251 -24.76 -3.15 -18.09
CA TYR A 251 -23.41 -3.09 -18.68
C TYR A 251 -22.53 -4.30 -18.30
N THR A 252 -23.09 -5.50 -18.42
CA THR A 252 -22.46 -6.76 -17.98
C THR A 252 -21.76 -7.51 -19.10
N ALA A 253 -21.56 -6.90 -20.26
CA ALA A 253 -20.82 -7.49 -21.36
C ALA A 253 -20.13 -6.39 -22.15
N PHE A 254 -19.04 -6.77 -22.80
CA PHE A 254 -18.39 -5.91 -23.77
C PHE A 254 -19.25 -5.72 -25.04
N PRO A 255 -19.15 -4.55 -25.70
CA PRO A 255 -18.32 -3.41 -25.34
C PRO A 255 -18.96 -2.48 -24.30
N HIS A 256 -18.13 -1.72 -23.57
CA HIS A 256 -18.60 -0.62 -22.72
C HIS A 256 -18.26 0.71 -23.39
N VAL A 257 -19.19 1.65 -23.36
CA VAL A 257 -18.99 3.02 -23.86
C VAL A 257 -18.89 3.95 -22.66
N ALA A 258 -17.76 4.63 -22.49
CA ALA A 258 -17.52 5.49 -21.33
C ALA A 258 -18.58 6.59 -21.16
N GLY A 259 -19.06 7.19 -22.26
CA GLY A 259 -20.10 8.23 -22.24
C GLY A 259 -21.45 7.75 -21.69
N GLU A 260 -21.83 6.48 -21.93
CA GLU A 260 -23.11 5.93 -21.42
C GLU A 260 -23.13 5.70 -19.91
N LEU A 261 -21.94 5.64 -19.29
CA LEU A 261 -21.76 5.45 -17.84
C LEU A 261 -21.65 6.77 -17.09
N ALA A 262 -21.30 7.87 -17.76
CA ALA A 262 -21.13 9.19 -17.14
C ALA A 262 -22.46 9.88 -16.82
N ASP A 263 -23.49 9.69 -17.65
CA ASP A 263 -24.79 10.38 -17.55
C ASP A 263 -25.70 9.91 -16.39
N ARG A 264 -25.26 9.00 -15.51
CA ARG A 264 -26.14 8.35 -14.52
C ARG A 264 -25.73 8.46 -13.05
N ASN A 265 -24.61 9.12 -12.75
CA ASN A 265 -24.13 9.31 -11.36
C ASN A 265 -24.40 10.72 -10.79
N ASP A 266 -25.37 11.44 -11.37
CA ASP A 266 -25.93 12.68 -10.78
C ASP A 266 -26.90 12.40 -9.61
#